data_AF-A0A1H9W947-F1
#
_entry.id   AF-A0A1H9W947-F1
#
_cell.length_a   1.000
_cell.length_b   1.000
_cell.length_c   1.000
_cell.angle_alpha   90.00
_cell.angle_beta   90.00
_cell.angle_gamma   90.00
#
_symmetry.space_group_name_H-M   'P 1'
#
loop_
_entity.id
_entity.type
_entity.pdbx_description
1 polymer ?
#
loop_
_entity_poly.entity_id
_entity_poly.type
_entity_poly.pdbx_seq_one_letter_code
_entity_poly.pdbx_strand_id
1 'polypeptide(L)' 'MTPEYWQQGAMTEVLKHVLQYGFEKMRLFRIEALYDPAITASKRTLQKAGFVYEGMLRKSSFEKGRFCDAAICSI' A
#
# COMPACT_ATOMS: atom_id res chain seq x y z
N MET A 1 9.95 6.30 -5.75
CA MET A 1 11.19 5.53 -5.54
C MET A 1 11.89 5.40 -6.88
N THR A 2 13.15 5.81 -6.98
CA THR A 2 13.87 5.69 -8.24
C THR A 2 14.14 4.21 -8.56
N PRO A 3 14.25 3.84 -9.85
CA PRO A 3 14.43 2.45 -10.28
C PRO A 3 15.57 1.71 -9.57
N GLU A 4 16.62 2.44 -9.19
CA GLU A 4 17.81 1.90 -8.52
C GLU A 4 17.53 1.26 -7.17
N TYR A 5 16.41 1.58 -6.50
CA TYR A 5 16.03 0.99 -5.20
C TYR A 5 14.91 -0.05 -5.31
N TRP A 6 14.45 -0.35 -6.53
CA TRP A 6 13.38 -1.32 -6.73
C TRP A 6 13.86 -2.73 -6.40
N GLN A 7 12.96 -3.54 -5.84
CA GLN A 7 13.19 -4.94 -5.45
C GLN A 7 14.27 -5.17 -4.38
N GLN A 8 14.83 -4.11 -3.77
CA GLN A 8 15.83 -4.21 -2.70
C GLN A 8 15.21 -4.19 -1.29
N GLY A 9 13.88 -4.20 -1.17
CA GLY A 9 13.21 -4.15 0.13
C GLY A 9 13.12 -2.77 0.78
N ALA A 10 13.67 -1.72 0.13
CA ALA A 10 13.66 -0.35 0.65
C ALA A 10 12.26 0.15 1.06
N MET A 11 11.22 -0.11 0.26
CA MET A 11 9.85 0.27 0.64
C MET A 11 9.32 -0.50 1.86
N THR A 12 9.72 -1.77 2.03
CA THR A 12 9.30 -2.56 3.19
C THR A 12 9.97 -2.02 4.46
N GLU A 13 11.23 -1.59 4.39
CA GLU A 13 11.93 -0.94 5.50
C GLU A 13 11.26 0.39 5.90
N VAL A 14 10.98 1.25 4.92
CA VAL A 14 10.28 2.53 5.17
C VAL A 14 8.90 2.28 5.77
N LEU A 15 8.12 1.33 5.22
CA LEU A 15 6.80 0.98 5.74
C LEU A 15 6.85 0.56 7.20
N LYS A 16 7.88 -0.20 7.62
CA LYS A 16 8.03 -0.60 9.02
C LYS A 16 8.08 0.62 9.95
N HIS A 17 8.87 1.63 9.62
CA HIS A 17 8.97 2.85 10.43
C HIS A 17 7.69 3.69 10.39
N VAL A 18 7.03 3.78 9.23
CA VAL A 18 5.76 4.51 9.08
C VAL A 18 4.66 3.85 9.92
N LEU A 19 4.53 2.52 9.85
CA LEU A 19 3.55 1.76 10.62
C LEU A 19 3.83 1.88 12.12
N GLN A 20 5.08 1.73 12.54
CA GLN A 20 5.47 1.90 13.95
C GLN A 20 5.07 3.28 14.48
N TYR A 21 5.38 4.34 13.73
CA TYR A 21 4.99 5.69 14.10
C TYR A 21 3.46 5.87 14.18
N GLY A 22 2.73 5.35 13.18
CA GLY A 22 1.28 5.41 13.12
C GLY A 22 0.60 4.76 14.33
N PHE A 23 1.03 3.55 14.70
CA PHE A 23 0.45 2.83 15.83
C PHE A 23 0.95 3.37 17.17
N GLU A 24 2.24 3.61 17.35
CA GLU A 24 2.81 3.95 18.66
C GLU A 24 2.68 5.44 19.02
N LYS A 25 2.83 6.34 18.04
CA LYS A 25 2.86 7.79 18.28
C LYS A 25 1.53 8.45 17.95
N MET A 26 0.99 8.15 16.78
CA MET A 26 -0.31 8.70 16.37
C MET A 26 -1.49 7.97 17.01
N ARG A 27 -1.25 6.77 17.58
CA ARG A 27 -2.28 5.91 18.19
C ARG A 27 -3.41 5.59 17.20
N LEU A 28 -3.06 5.42 15.93
CA LEU A 28 -4.02 4.94 14.94
C LEU A 28 -4.46 3.53 15.32
N PHE A 29 -5.74 3.25 15.16
CA PHE A 29 -6.27 1.89 15.39
C PHE A 29 -6.04 0.99 14.17
N ARG A 30 -5.96 1.59 12.98
CA ARG A 30 -5.94 0.89 11.70
C ARG A 30 -5.32 1.79 10.64
N ILE A 31 -4.56 1.18 9.74
CA ILE A 31 -3.93 1.85 8.60
C ILE A 31 -4.38 1.14 7.33
N GLU A 32 -4.86 1.91 6.36
CA GLU A 32 -5.32 1.41 5.08
C GLU A 32 -4.37 1.83 3.96
N ALA A 33 -4.28 0.99 2.94
CA ALA A 33 -3.55 1.27 1.73
C ALA A 33 -4.40 0.91 0.51
N LEU A 34 -4.40 1.83 -0.46
CA LEU A 34 -4.96 1.64 -1.78
C LEU A 34 -3.83 1.43 -2.78
N TYR A 35 -3.99 0.48 -3.68
CA TYR A 35 -3.03 0.23 -4.74
C TYR A 35 -3.71 -0.18 -6.04
N ASP A 36 -3.07 0.13 -7.18
CA ASP A 36 -3.51 -0.37 -8.48
C ASP A 36 -3.38 -1.91 -8.50
N PRO A 37 -4.48 -2.65 -8.66
CA PRO A 37 -4.45 -4.12 -8.65
C PRO A 37 -3.60 -4.72 -9.77
N ALA A 38 -3.32 -3.98 -10.86
CA ALA A 38 -2.44 -4.40 -11.93
C ALA A 38 -0.96 -4.38 -11.52
N ILE A 39 -0.58 -3.61 -10.50
CA ILE A 39 0.81 -3.47 -10.04
C ILE A 39 1.11 -4.51 -8.96
N THR A 40 1.60 -5.67 -9.40
CA THR A 40 1.95 -6.80 -8.51
C THR A 40 3.00 -6.45 -7.45
N ALA A 41 3.91 -5.52 -7.76
CA ALA A 41 4.96 -5.10 -6.82
C ALA A 41 4.39 -4.48 -5.54
N SER A 42 3.39 -3.58 -5.67
CA SER A 42 2.72 -2.94 -4.53
C SER A 42 2.02 -3.96 -3.65
N LYS A 43 1.28 -4.90 -4.26
CA LYS A 43 0.63 -6.00 -3.55
C LYS A 43 1.63 -6.79 -2.70
N ARG A 44 2.75 -7.22 -3.29
CA ARG A 44 3.77 -8.00 -2.57
C ARG A 44 4.41 -7.21 -1.43
N THR A 45 4.70 -5.93 -1.65
CA THR A 45 5.27 -5.05 -0.61
C THR A 45 4.31 -4.89 0.58
N LEU A 46 3.03 -4.65 0.32
CA LEU A 46 2.01 -4.50 1.36
C LEU A 46 1.78 -5.81 2.12
N GLN A 47 1.72 -6.95 1.43
CA GLN A 47 1.64 -8.26 2.07
C GLN A 47 2.83 -8.56 2.97
N LYS A 48 4.06 -8.23 2.54
CA LYS A 48 5.27 -8.37 3.36
C LYS A 48 5.28 -7.45 4.58
N ALA A 49 4.61 -6.30 4.49
CA ALA A 49 4.45 -5.36 5.60
C ALA A 49 3.31 -5.75 6.57
N GLY A 50 2.58 -6.84 6.30
CA GLY A 50 1.52 -7.36 7.16
C GLY A 50 0.11 -6.91 6.81
N PHE A 51 -0.09 -6.16 5.72
CA PHE A 51 -1.42 -5.76 5.28
C PHE A 51 -2.23 -6.96 4.76
N VAL A 52 -3.51 -6.98 5.10
CA VAL A 52 -4.50 -7.97 4.67
C VAL A 52 -5.38 -7.35 3.59
N TYR A 53 -5.53 -8.04 2.46
CA TYR A 53 -6.43 -7.62 1.39
C TYR A 53 -7.89 -7.74 1.83
N GLU A 54 -8.68 -6.70 1.56
CA GLU A 54 -10.07 -6.64 1.98
C GLU A 54 -11.05 -6.53 0.81
N GLY A 55 -10.62 -5.97 -0.33
CA GLY A 55 -11.53 -5.88 -1.47
C GLY A 55 -11.03 -5.08 -2.66
N MET A 56 -11.91 -5.01 -3.67
CA MET A 56 -11.72 -4.24 -4.88
C MET A 56 -12.75 -3.12 -4.94
N LEU A 57 -12.27 -1.88 -5.01
CA LEU A 57 -13.06 -0.69 -5.20
C LEU A 57 -13.15 -0.40 -6.70
N ARG A 58 -14.26 -0.79 -7.32
CA ARG A 58 -14.50 -0.62 -8.76
C ARG A 58 -14.63 0.86 -9.13
N LYS A 59 -13.87 1.33 -10.12
CA LYS A 59 -13.92 2.70 -10.67
C LYS A 59 -13.82 3.79 -9.57
N SER A 60 -12.97 3.57 -8.58
CA SER A 60 -12.86 4.41 -7.38
C SER A 60 -11.86 5.55 -7.48
N SER A 61 -10.87 5.45 -8.36
CA SER A 61 -9.91 6.54 -8.65
C SER A 61 -10.08 7.04 -10.08
N PHE A 62 -9.86 8.34 -10.29
CA PHE A 62 -9.79 8.93 -11.64
C PHE A 62 -8.36 9.32 -11.95
N GLU A 63 -7.73 8.59 -12.87
CA GLU A 63 -6.33 8.72 -13.19
C GLU A 63 -6.14 8.74 -14.71
N LYS A 64 -5.34 9.68 -15.22
CA LYS A 64 -5.01 9.78 -16.66
C LYS A 64 -6.25 9.76 -17.58
N GLY A 65 -7.34 10.41 -17.16
CA GLY A 65 -8.55 10.54 -17.97
C GLY A 65 -9.52 9.36 -17.92
N ARG A 66 -9.29 8.37 -17.05
CA ARG A 66 -10.17 7.20 -16.90
C ARG A 66 -10.44 6.88 -15.43
N PHE A 67 -11.60 6.27 -15.17
CA PHE A 67 -11.87 5.66 -13.88
C PHE A 67 -11.16 4.30 -13.79
N CYS A 68 -10.45 4.07 -12.70
CA CYS A 68 -9.66 2.88 -12.42
C CYS A 68 -10.19 2.16 -11.17
N ASP A 69 -10.00 0.84 -11.17
CA ASP A 69 -10.22 0.03 -9.98
C ASP A 69 -9.03 0.20 -9.03
N ALA A 70 -9.29 0.12 -7.72
CA ALA A 70 -8.25 0.11 -6.69
C ALA A 70 -8.47 -1.07 -5.75
N ALA A 71 -7.40 -1.77 -5.40
CA ALA A 71 -7.45 -2.75 -4.32
C ALA A 71 -7.27 -2.04 -2.98
N ILE A 72 -8.06 -2.45 -1.98
CA ILE A 72 -7.93 -1.99 -0.60
C ILE A 72 -7.40 -3.12 0.29
N CYS A 73 -6.45 -2.75 1.15
CA CYS A 73 -5.94 -3.60 2.20
C CYS A 73 -5.69 -2.79 3.47
N SER A 74 -5.67 -3.45 4.61
CA SER A 74 -5.46 -2.80 5.91
C SER A 74 -4.56 -3.61 6.84
N ILE A 75 -4.02 -2.94 7.85
CA ILE A 75 -3.37 -3.52 9.02
C ILE A 75 -3.84 -2.83 10.29
#